data_AF-A0A366K5Y6-F1
#
_entry.id   AF-A0A366K5Y6-F1
#
_cell.length_a   1.000
_cell.length_b   1.000
_cell.length_c   1.000
_cell.angle_alpha   90.00
_cell.angle_beta   90.00
_cell.angle_gamma   90.00
#
_symmetry.space_group_name_H-M   'P 1'
#
loop_
_entity.id
_entity.type
_entity.pdbx_description
1 polymer ?
#
loop_
_entity_poly.entity_id
_entity_poly.type
_entity_poly.pdbx_seq_one_letter_code
_entity_poly.pdbx_strand_id
1 'polypeptide(L)'
;MAVGETMPIRDALVVSMICPRSRLEGTALLDLCSRPDLDSSMRLLCSSLDAAFTDPSTRPDLPRCRAGLAMLERMVRTLPSDYQVQPLAITAYIMWWTGEGDAMDYALRALGLDGGCTLASIILAAFRHQVRAAWAS
;
A
#
# COMPACT_ATOMS: atom_id res chain seq x y z
N MET A 1 -11.25 -18.53 -9.85
CA MET A 1 -9.87 -18.12 -9.54
C MET A 1 -9.91 -17.37 -8.21
N ALA A 2 -9.04 -17.72 -7.27
CA ALA A 2 -9.07 -17.25 -5.87
C ALA A 2 -8.72 -15.75 -5.73
N VAL A 3 -9.62 -14.89 -6.17
CA VAL A 3 -9.63 -13.46 -5.87
C VAL A 3 -10.34 -13.31 -4.52
N GLY A 4 -9.58 -13.46 -3.43
CA GLY A 4 -10.13 -13.29 -2.07
C GLY A 4 -9.13 -13.62 -0.97
N GLU A 5 -8.27 -14.62 -1.16
CA GLU A 5 -7.39 -15.12 -0.09
C GLU A 5 -6.10 -14.29 0.13
N THR A 6 -5.72 -13.40 -0.81
CA THR A 6 -4.46 -12.64 -0.75
C THR A 6 -4.60 -11.18 -0.32
N MET A 7 -5.83 -10.64 -0.20
CA MET A 7 -6.04 -9.24 0.23
C MET A 7 -5.60 -8.96 1.68
N PRO A 8 -5.84 -9.85 2.67
CA PRO A 8 -5.45 -9.58 4.06
C PRO A 8 -3.93 -9.41 4.23
N ILE A 9 -3.14 -10.24 3.55
CA ILE A 9 -1.67 -10.17 3.59
C ILE A 9 -1.15 -8.91 2.91
N ARG A 10 -1.74 -8.51 1.78
CA ARG A 10 -1.45 -7.24 1.12
C ARG A 10 -1.71 -6.07 2.05
N ASP A 11 -2.86 -6.05 2.69
CA ASP A 11 -3.28 -4.96 3.57
C ASP A 11 -2.38 -4.86 4.79
N ALA A 12 -2.01 -6.00 5.39
CA ALA A 12 -1.02 -6.05 6.45
C ALA A 12 0.36 -5.54 6.00
N LEU A 13 0.79 -5.89 4.79
CA LEU A 13 2.05 -5.39 4.25
C LEU A 13 2.04 -3.87 4.09
N VAL A 14 0.99 -3.29 3.50
CA VAL A 14 0.82 -1.83 3.36
C VAL A 14 0.84 -1.17 4.74
N VAL A 15 0.00 -1.65 5.67
CA VAL A 15 -0.11 -1.11 7.05
C VAL A 15 1.23 -1.19 7.78
N SER A 16 2.02 -2.26 7.59
CA SER A 16 3.34 -2.40 8.20
C SER A 16 4.34 -1.31 7.80
N MET A 17 4.19 -0.76 6.59
CA MET A 17 5.06 0.29 6.05
C MET A 17 4.58 1.69 6.41
N ILE A 18 3.27 1.91 6.46
CA ILE A 18 2.71 3.27 6.60
C ILE A 18 2.30 3.62 8.03
N CYS A 19 1.89 2.65 8.83
CA CYS A 19 1.38 2.92 10.16
C CYS A 19 2.53 3.11 11.17
N PRO A 20 2.46 4.08 12.10
CA PRO A 20 3.46 4.22 13.16
C PRO A 20 3.61 2.94 13.99
N ARG A 21 4.83 2.62 14.43
CA ARG A 21 5.10 1.37 15.18
C ARG A 21 4.24 1.21 16.44
N SER A 22 3.95 2.32 17.14
CA SER A 22 3.09 2.32 18.33
C SER A 22 1.65 1.85 18.06
N ARG A 23 1.18 1.95 16.81
CA ARG A 23 -0.15 1.44 16.39
C ARG A 23 -0.10 -0.01 15.89
N LEU A 24 1.09 -0.60 15.79
CA LEU A 24 1.32 -1.97 15.29
C LEU A 24 1.72 -2.94 16.42
N GLU A 25 1.56 -2.54 17.67
CA GLU A 25 1.89 -3.34 18.84
C GLU A 25 0.94 -4.54 19.01
N GLY A 26 1.39 -5.54 19.77
CA GLY A 26 0.60 -6.75 20.06
C GLY A 26 0.30 -7.59 18.81
N THR A 27 -0.96 -7.97 18.64
CA THR A 27 -1.41 -8.85 17.55
C THR A 27 -1.94 -8.11 16.33
N ALA A 28 -1.86 -6.78 16.27
CA ALA A 28 -2.54 -5.97 15.26
C ALA A 28 -2.28 -6.40 13.80
N LEU A 29 -1.02 -6.63 13.42
CA LEU A 29 -0.67 -7.11 12.07
C LEU A 29 -1.11 -8.56 11.83
N LEU A 30 -1.03 -9.42 12.85
CA LEU A 30 -1.47 -10.81 12.75
C LEU A 30 -2.99 -10.90 12.58
N ASP A 31 -3.72 -10.03 13.28
CA ASP A 31 -5.18 -9.93 13.20
C ASP A 31 -5.60 -9.41 11.83
N LEU A 32 -4.86 -8.46 11.26
CA LEU A 32 -5.12 -8.00 9.90
C LEU A 32 -4.94 -9.11 8.86
N CYS A 33 -3.98 -10.03 9.06
CA CYS A 33 -3.77 -11.19 8.21
C CYS A 33 -4.80 -12.31 8.40
N SER A 34 -5.15 -12.61 9.66
CA SER A 34 -5.91 -13.83 10.02
C SER A 34 -7.38 -13.60 10.35
N ARG A 35 -7.74 -12.36 10.69
CA ARG A 35 -9.08 -11.93 11.12
C ARG A 35 -9.42 -10.56 10.49
N PRO A 36 -9.44 -10.45 9.15
CA PRO A 36 -9.61 -9.18 8.43
C PRO A 36 -11.01 -8.57 8.61
N ASP A 37 -12.00 -9.36 9.01
CA ASP A 37 -13.39 -8.99 9.25
C ASP A 37 -13.63 -8.34 10.62
N LEU A 38 -12.63 -8.33 11.52
CA LEU A 38 -12.75 -7.61 12.78
C LEU A 38 -12.81 -6.11 12.55
N ASP A 39 -13.71 -5.44 13.28
CA ASP A 39 -13.81 -3.97 13.28
C ASP A 39 -12.48 -3.28 13.58
N SER A 40 -11.61 -3.88 14.40
CA SER A 40 -10.27 -3.37 14.69
C SER A 40 -9.35 -3.44 13.47
N SER A 41 -9.39 -4.55 12.70
CA SER A 41 -8.60 -4.76 11.50
C SER A 41 -9.01 -3.77 10.41
N MET A 42 -10.32 -3.67 10.14
CA MET A 42 -10.87 -2.72 9.16
C MET A 42 -10.57 -1.27 9.53
N ARG A 43 -10.76 -0.88 10.80
CA ARG A 43 -10.43 0.48 11.27
C ARG A 43 -8.95 0.79 11.17
N LEU A 44 -8.08 -0.15 11.50
CA LEU A 44 -6.63 0.03 11.38
C LEU A 44 -6.27 0.32 9.92
N LEU A 45 -6.70 -0.55 8.98
CA LEU A 45 -6.43 -0.37 7.56
C LEU A 45 -6.97 0.96 7.02
N CYS A 46 -8.27 1.24 7.21
CA CYS A 46 -8.90 2.43 6.66
C CYS A 46 -8.26 3.70 7.25
N SER A 47 -8.11 3.78 8.57
CA SER A 47 -7.49 4.96 9.20
C SER A 47 -6.02 5.15 8.81
N SER A 48 -5.27 4.08 8.52
CA SER A 48 -3.90 4.19 8.02
C SER A 48 -3.84 4.72 6.58
N LEU A 49 -4.74 4.28 5.71
CA LEU A 49 -4.81 4.75 4.33
C LEU A 49 -5.32 6.20 4.28
N ASP A 50 -6.42 6.51 4.98
CA ASP A 50 -7.02 7.84 5.00
C ASP A 50 -6.03 8.88 5.54
N ALA A 51 -5.28 8.57 6.59
CA ALA A 51 -4.30 9.48 7.17
C ALA A 51 -3.23 9.94 6.16
N ALA A 52 -2.86 9.11 5.19
CA ALA A 52 -1.92 9.51 4.14
C ALA A 52 -2.45 10.65 3.25
N PHE A 53 -3.78 10.77 3.11
CA PHE A 53 -4.46 11.80 2.33
C PHE A 53 -4.95 12.98 3.18
N THR A 54 -5.20 12.78 4.48
CA THR A 54 -5.88 13.79 5.32
C THR A 54 -5.06 14.36 6.48
N ASP A 55 -3.99 13.70 6.92
CA ASP A 55 -3.25 14.07 8.14
C ASP A 55 -1.78 14.45 7.85
N PRO A 56 -1.44 15.76 7.87
CA PRO A 56 -0.08 16.24 7.64
C PRO A 56 0.96 15.78 8.69
N SER A 57 0.53 15.32 9.85
CA SER A 57 1.40 14.78 10.90
C SER A 57 1.85 13.35 10.62
N THR A 58 1.10 12.62 9.78
CA THR A 58 1.41 11.25 9.38
C THR A 58 2.46 11.26 8.27
N ARG A 59 3.73 11.25 8.69
CA ARG A 59 4.91 11.27 7.81
C ARG A 59 5.49 9.87 7.56
N PRO A 60 6.07 9.61 6.38
CA PRO A 60 6.73 8.34 6.11
C PRO A 60 7.98 8.11 6.97
N ASP A 61 8.10 6.89 7.50
CA ASP A 61 9.38 6.36 7.97
C ASP A 61 10.19 5.93 6.74
N LEU A 62 11.02 6.84 6.21
CA LEU A 62 11.74 6.62 4.95
C LEU A 62 12.64 5.36 4.97
N PRO A 63 13.46 5.09 6.01
CA PRO A 63 14.21 3.84 6.09
C PRO A 63 13.32 2.59 5.98
N ARG A 64 12.17 2.58 6.67
CA ARG A 64 11.23 1.45 6.60
C ARG A 64 10.58 1.33 5.23
N CYS A 65 10.14 2.44 4.65
CA CYS A 65 9.51 2.45 3.33
C CYS A 65 10.48 1.95 2.26
N ARG A 66 11.73 2.42 2.27
CA ARG A 66 12.77 1.98 1.32
C ARG A 66 13.08 0.48 1.46
N ALA A 67 13.12 -0.04 2.68
CA ALA A 67 13.30 -1.48 2.90
C ALA A 67 12.14 -2.30 2.31
N GLY A 68 10.89 -1.84 2.51
CA GLY A 68 9.70 -2.44 1.91
C GLY A 68 9.69 -2.37 0.39
N LEU A 69 10.03 -1.20 -0.18
CA LEU A 69 10.16 -0.99 -1.62
C LEU A 69 11.19 -1.93 -2.24
N ALA A 70 12.38 -2.07 -1.65
CA ALA A 70 13.41 -2.98 -2.14
C ALA A 70 12.94 -4.44 -2.17
N MET A 71 12.17 -4.86 -1.17
CA MET A 71 11.56 -6.19 -1.14
C MET A 71 10.52 -6.36 -2.26
N LEU A 72 9.61 -5.40 -2.42
CA LEU A 72 8.55 -5.43 -3.44
C LEU A 72 9.12 -5.43 -4.86
N GLU A 73 10.13 -4.61 -5.12
CA GLU A 73 10.83 -4.60 -6.41
C GLU A 73 11.49 -5.95 -6.71
N ARG A 74 12.07 -6.60 -5.69
CA ARG A 74 12.61 -7.95 -5.86
C ARG A 74 11.49 -8.93 -6.22
N MET A 75 10.35 -8.86 -5.55
CA MET A 75 9.18 -9.69 -5.88
C MET A 75 8.73 -9.49 -7.33
N VAL A 76 8.61 -8.23 -7.78
CA VAL A 76 8.21 -7.92 -9.17
C VAL A 76 9.19 -8.52 -10.19
N ARG A 77 10.50 -8.51 -9.90
CA ARG A 77 11.51 -9.08 -10.80
C ARG A 77 11.49 -10.62 -10.85
N THR A 78 11.04 -11.28 -9.79
CA THR A 78 11.14 -12.75 -9.65
C THR A 78 9.82 -13.49 -9.87
N LEU A 79 8.70 -12.84 -9.58
CA LEU A 79 7.38 -13.47 -9.66
C LEU A 79 6.88 -13.54 -11.10
N PRO A 80 6.11 -14.58 -11.47
CA PRO A 80 5.33 -14.57 -12.72
C PRO A 80 4.37 -13.38 -12.77
N SER A 81 4.05 -12.90 -13.98
CA SER A 81 3.20 -11.73 -14.23
C SER A 81 1.90 -11.72 -13.40
N ASP A 82 1.26 -12.88 -13.29
CA ASP A 82 -0.04 -13.05 -12.63
C ASP A 82 0.01 -12.74 -11.12
N TYR A 83 1.22 -12.74 -10.53
CA TYR A 83 1.44 -12.42 -9.12
C TYR A 83 2.06 -11.03 -8.90
N GLN A 84 2.34 -10.28 -9.97
CA GLN A 84 3.00 -8.96 -9.88
C GLN A 84 2.03 -7.82 -9.56
N VAL A 85 0.72 -7.99 -9.78
CA VAL A 85 -0.30 -6.94 -9.60
C VAL A 85 -0.20 -6.28 -8.22
N GLN A 86 -0.23 -7.07 -7.14
CA GLN A 86 -0.24 -6.53 -5.78
C GLN A 86 1.10 -5.87 -5.42
N PRO A 87 2.28 -6.48 -5.65
CA PRO A 87 3.55 -5.80 -5.44
C PRO A 87 3.70 -4.48 -6.19
N LEU A 88 3.29 -4.42 -7.46
CA LEU A 88 3.31 -3.19 -8.26
C LEU A 88 2.40 -2.11 -7.65
N ALA A 89 1.17 -2.47 -7.27
CA ALA A 89 0.22 -1.53 -6.71
C ALA A 89 0.67 -0.96 -5.35
N ILE A 90 1.27 -1.81 -4.50
CA ILE A 90 1.83 -1.37 -3.22
C ILE A 90 3.04 -0.45 -3.45
N THR A 91 3.94 -0.80 -4.37
CA THR A 91 5.08 0.05 -4.71
C THR A 91 4.62 1.43 -5.19
N ALA A 92 3.63 1.48 -6.09
CA ALA A 92 3.03 2.72 -6.54
C ALA A 92 2.51 3.58 -5.37
N TYR A 93 1.76 2.96 -4.45
CA TYR A 93 1.21 3.66 -3.29
C TYR A 93 2.30 4.22 -2.37
N ILE A 94 3.31 3.43 -2.04
CA ILE A 94 4.40 3.86 -1.15
C ILE A 94 5.24 4.96 -1.81
N MET A 95 5.57 4.84 -3.11
CA MET A 95 6.31 5.88 -3.84
C MET A 95 5.53 7.20 -3.91
N TRP A 96 4.21 7.14 -4.13
CA TRP A 96 3.36 8.33 -4.09
C TRP A 96 3.36 8.95 -2.69
N TRP A 97 3.20 8.13 -1.65
CA TRP A 97 3.14 8.60 -0.28
C TRP A 97 4.47 9.16 0.22
N THR A 98 5.61 8.61 -0.19
CA THR A 98 6.94 9.13 0.18
C THR A 98 7.39 10.30 -0.69
N GLY A 99 6.79 10.47 -1.86
CA GLY A 99 7.27 11.40 -2.89
C GLY A 99 8.59 10.95 -3.53
N GLU A 100 8.98 9.68 -3.37
CA GLU A 100 10.21 9.11 -3.94
C GLU A 100 9.88 8.16 -5.09
N GLY A 101 10.57 8.30 -6.23
CA GLY A 101 10.43 7.40 -7.38
C GLY A 101 9.26 7.74 -8.30
N ASP A 102 8.97 6.82 -9.24
CA ASP A 102 7.93 6.99 -10.26
C ASP A 102 6.68 6.16 -9.94
N ALA A 103 5.86 6.66 -9.03
CA ALA A 103 4.63 5.98 -8.62
C ALA A 103 3.66 5.71 -9.79
N MET A 104 3.66 6.57 -10.82
CA MET A 104 2.75 6.44 -11.96
C MET A 104 3.10 5.23 -12.83
N ASP A 105 4.39 5.00 -13.12
CA ASP A 105 4.84 3.81 -13.88
C ASP A 105 4.32 2.51 -13.24
N TYR A 106 4.53 2.36 -11.93
CA TYR A 106 4.11 1.16 -11.21
C TYR A 106 2.58 0.99 -11.19
N ALA A 107 1.82 2.08 -11.04
CA ALA A 107 0.36 2.04 -11.06
C ALA A 107 -0.16 1.60 -12.44
N LEU A 108 0.37 2.17 -13.53
CA LEU A 108 -0.03 1.81 -14.90
C LEU A 108 0.30 0.36 -15.22
N ARG A 109 1.46 -0.15 -14.78
CA ARG A 109 1.85 -1.56 -14.96
C ARG A 109 0.92 -2.51 -14.19
N ALA A 110 0.54 -2.15 -12.96
CA ALA A 110 -0.42 -2.94 -12.19
C ALA A 110 -1.79 -3.00 -12.91
N LEU A 111 -2.28 -1.85 -13.41
CA LEU A 111 -3.54 -1.76 -14.14
C LEU A 111 -3.51 -2.46 -15.51
N GLY A 112 -2.34 -2.51 -16.15
CA GLY A 112 -2.15 -3.26 -17.39
C GLY A 112 -2.26 -4.78 -17.20
N LEU A 113 -1.92 -5.28 -16.02
CA LEU A 113 -2.08 -6.69 -15.64
C LEU A 113 -3.49 -6.98 -15.10
N ASP A 114 -4.05 -6.08 -14.31
CA ASP A 114 -5.40 -6.17 -13.76
C ASP A 114 -6.05 -4.78 -13.65
N GLY A 115 -6.93 -4.46 -14.60
CA GLY A 115 -7.67 -3.19 -14.63
C GLY A 115 -8.62 -2.99 -13.46
N GLY A 116 -8.91 -4.04 -12.68
CA GLY A 116 -9.70 -3.98 -11.45
C GLY A 116 -8.88 -3.67 -10.19
N CYS A 117 -7.57 -3.45 -10.30
CA CYS A 117 -6.71 -3.19 -9.14
C CYS A 117 -7.06 -1.85 -8.46
N THR A 118 -7.79 -1.91 -7.35
CA THR A 118 -8.28 -0.74 -6.62
C THR A 118 -7.16 0.18 -6.13
N LEU A 119 -6.08 -0.37 -5.56
CA LEU A 119 -5.00 0.45 -5.01
C LEU A 119 -4.26 1.22 -6.10
N ALA A 120 -4.00 0.58 -7.25
CA ALA A 120 -3.41 1.25 -8.40
C ALA A 120 -4.36 2.32 -9.00
N SER A 121 -5.67 2.04 -9.00
CA SER A 121 -6.70 3.01 -9.43
C SER A 121 -6.74 4.25 -8.54
N ILE A 122 -6.57 4.09 -7.22
CA ILE A 122 -6.48 5.21 -6.27
C ILE A 122 -5.28 6.10 -6.60
N ILE A 123 -4.11 5.50 -6.87
CA ILE A 123 -2.91 6.28 -7.23
C ILE A 123 -3.09 6.99 -8.57
N LEU A 124 -3.63 6.31 -9.58
CA LEU A 124 -3.95 6.95 -10.86
C LEU A 124 -4.89 8.16 -10.67
N ALA A 125 -5.92 8.01 -9.83
CA ALA A 125 -6.84 9.10 -9.50
C ALA A 125 -6.14 10.25 -8.77
N ALA A 126 -5.28 9.95 -7.80
CA ALA A 126 -4.52 10.97 -7.07
C ALA A 126 -3.69 11.84 -8.02
N PHE A 127 -2.98 11.25 -8.98
CA PHE A 127 -2.25 12.00 -10.00
C PHE A 127 -3.18 12.81 -10.92
N ARG A 128 -4.28 12.22 -11.40
CA ARG A 128 -5.25 12.92 -12.26
C ARG A 128 -5.83 14.16 -11.58
N HIS A 129 -6.04 14.10 -10.28
CA HIS A 129 -6.58 15.19 -9.48
C HIS A 129 -5.49 16.04 -8.79
N GLN A 130 -4.21 15.79 -9.08
CA GLN A 130 -3.06 16.49 -8.48
C GLN A 130 -3.07 16.44 -6.93
N VAL A 131 -3.59 15.36 -6.37
CA VAL A 131 -3.62 15.10 -4.93
C VAL A 131 -2.24 14.59 -4.50
N ARG A 132 -1.63 15.30 -3.56
CA ARG A 132 -0.38 14.91 -2.90
C ARG A 132 -0.68 14.29 -1.55
N ALA A 133 0.27 13.54 -1.00
CA ALA A 133 0.18 13.10 0.39
C ALA A 133 0.03 14.31 1.32
N ALA A 134 -0.76 14.17 2.39
CA ALA A 134 -1.12 15.27 3.29
C ALA A 134 0.09 15.96 3.94
N TRP A 135 1.18 15.22 4.16
CA TRP A 135 2.39 15.80 4.75
C TRP A 135 3.20 16.65 3.75
N ALA A 136 2.91 16.53 2.45
CA ALA A 136 3.61 17.17 1.35
C ALA A 136 2.78 18.29 0.68
N SER A 137 1.60 18.61 1.23
CA SER A 137 0.73 19.71 0.80
C SER A 137 1.09 21.03 1.44
#